data_AF-A0A953J9N1-F1
#
_entry.id   AF-A0A953J9N1-F1
#
_cell.length_a   1.000
_cell.length_b   1.000
_cell.length_c   1.000
_cell.angle_alpha   90.00
_cell.angle_beta   90.00
_cell.angle_gamma   90.00
#
_symmetry.space_group_name_H-M   'P 1'
#
loop_
_entity.id
_entity.type
_entity.pdbx_description
1 polymer ?
#
loop_
_entity_poly.entity_id
_entity_poly.type
_entity_poly.pdbx_seq_one_letter_code
_entity_poly.pdbx_strand_id
1 'polypeptide(L)'
;MKWKLGPLSYHASAAGKVKIEPSKELVRLPELVLYDHVGFKGASARTNLSFHYVGDYWNDRMSCVIVVSGVWRFYRDEYYKGPHW
;
A
#
# COMPACT_ATOMS: atom_id res chain seq x y z
N MET A 1 -34.97 -13.51 6.60
CA MET A 1 -34.37 -13.73 7.93
C MET A 1 -33.43 -12.55 8.19
N LYS A 2 -33.71 -11.70 9.20
CA LYS A 2 -32.96 -10.46 9.49
C LYS A 2 -31.97 -10.74 10.62
N TRP A 3 -30.67 -10.56 10.37
CA TRP A 3 -29.63 -10.73 11.39
C TRP A 3 -29.78 -9.66 12.49
N LYS A 4 -29.78 -10.09 13.75
CA LYS A 4 -29.72 -9.20 14.92
C LYS A 4 -28.27 -9.09 15.37
N LEU A 5 -27.63 -7.95 15.11
CA LEU A 5 -26.35 -7.60 15.72
C LEU A 5 -26.58 -7.30 17.20
N GLY A 6 -25.85 -7.98 18.08
CA GLY A 6 -25.78 -7.64 19.50
C GLY A 6 -25.07 -6.29 19.72
N PRO A 7 -25.12 -5.72 20.94
CA PRO A 7 -24.47 -4.45 21.24
C PRO A 7 -22.98 -4.53 20.90
N LEU A 8 -22.42 -3.43 20.37
CA LEU A 8 -20.99 -3.29 20.08
C LEU A 8 -20.22 -3.51 21.39
N SER A 9 -19.62 -4.69 21.55
CA SER A 9 -18.70 -4.96 22.65
C SER A 9 -17.29 -4.88 22.11
N TYR A 10 -16.50 -4.00 22.73
CA TYR A 10 -15.09 -3.86 22.43
C TYR A 10 -14.40 -5.08 23.05
N HIS A 11 -14.20 -6.13 22.28
CA HIS A 11 -13.32 -7.23 22.68
C HIS A 11 -11.89 -6.71 22.61
N ALA A 12 -11.39 -6.18 23.72
CA ALA A 12 -9.96 -5.95 23.85
C ALA A 12 -9.27 -7.27 23.54
N SER A 13 -8.41 -7.28 22.51
CA SER A 13 -7.57 -8.44 22.20
C SER A 13 -6.92 -8.93 23.50
N ALA A 14 -6.94 -10.24 23.75
CA ALA A 14 -6.49 -10.85 25.00
C ALA A 14 -4.99 -10.64 25.31
N ALA A 15 -4.26 -9.91 24.46
CA ALA A 15 -2.99 -9.34 24.82
C ALA A 15 -3.22 -8.27 25.89
N GLY A 16 -2.98 -8.61 27.16
CA GLY A 16 -2.95 -7.64 28.26
C GLY A 16 -2.12 -6.40 27.90
N LYS A 17 -2.29 -5.30 28.65
CA LYS A 17 -1.57 -4.03 28.42
C LYS A 17 -0.06 -4.23 28.62
N VAL A 18 0.63 -4.76 27.61
CA VAL A 18 2.09 -4.83 27.60
C VAL A 18 2.58 -3.40 27.42
N LYS A 19 3.32 -2.88 28.41
CA LYS A 19 4.09 -1.65 28.23
C LYS A 19 5.22 -1.97 27.26
N ILE A 20 5.01 -1.64 25.99
CA ILE A 20 6.03 -1.72 24.96
C ILE A 20 6.68 -0.34 24.94
N GLU A 21 7.96 -0.27 25.30
CA GLU A 21 8.75 0.95 25.09
C GLU A 21 8.74 1.26 23.58
N PRO A 22 8.35 2.47 23.15
CA PRO A 22 8.36 2.83 21.74
C PRO A 22 9.77 2.61 21.17
N SER A 23 9.87 1.91 20.05
CA SER A 23 11.16 1.72 19.40
C SER A 23 11.73 3.09 19.03
N LYS A 24 12.97 3.37 19.46
CA LYS A 24 13.72 4.56 19.02
C LYS A 24 14.18 4.46 17.56
N GLU A 25 14.09 3.27 16.97
CA GLU A 25 14.38 3.08 15.55
C GLU A 25 13.30 3.72 14.69
N LEU A 26 13.74 4.56 13.76
CA LEU A 26 12.88 5.15 12.75
C LEU A 26 12.50 4.05 11.75
N VAL A 27 11.37 3.38 11.98
CA VAL A 27 10.82 2.42 11.03
C VAL A 27 10.38 3.20 9.78
N ARG A 28 11.21 3.16 8.73
CA ARG A 28 10.83 3.70 7.42
C ARG A 28 9.94 2.67 6.74
N LEU A 29 8.66 3.01 6.62
CA LEU A 29 7.73 2.22 5.81
C LEU A 29 8.19 2.26 4.34
N PRO A 30 7.99 1.17 3.56
CA PRO A 30 8.20 1.21 2.13
C PRO A 30 7.37 2.31 1.49
N GLU A 31 7.93 3.02 0.53
CA GLU A 31 7.26 4.14 -0.08
C GLU A 31 7.66 4.31 -1.54
N LEU A 32 6.67 4.63 -2.36
CA LEU A 32 6.76 4.76 -3.80
C LEU A 32 6.04 6.02 -4.27
N VAL A 33 6.61 6.71 -5.25
CA VAL A 33 5.93 7.73 -6.04
C VAL A 33 5.86 7.28 -7.49
N LEU A 34 4.69 7.38 -8.10
CA LEU A 34 4.45 7.01 -9.50
C LEU A 34 3.94 8.20 -10.30
N TYR A 35 4.31 8.24 -11.58
CA TYR A 35 4.00 9.32 -12.53
C TYR A 35 3.44 8.75 -13.83
N ASP A 36 2.45 9.43 -14.40
CA ASP A 36 1.83 9.04 -15.68
C ASP A 36 2.63 9.52 -16.91
N HIS A 37 3.56 10.46 -16.77
CA HIS A 37 4.42 10.91 -17.87
C HIS A 37 5.90 10.65 -17.59
N VAL A 38 6.65 10.46 -18.68
CA VAL A 38 8.10 10.35 -18.66
C VAL A 38 8.76 11.61 -18.09
N GLY A 39 9.93 11.43 -17.46
CA GLY A 39 10.69 12.53 -16.87
C GLY A 39 10.08 13.11 -15.59
N PHE A 40 9.32 12.30 -14.84
CA PHE A 40 8.71 12.66 -13.55
C PHE A 40 7.72 13.83 -13.66
N LYS A 41 6.88 13.81 -14.70
CA LYS A 41 5.90 14.86 -15.00
C LYS A 41 4.48 14.30 -14.94
N GLY A 42 3.50 15.20 -15.09
CA GLY A 42 2.10 14.86 -15.16
C GLY A 42 1.50 14.58 -13.79
N ALA A 43 0.45 13.75 -13.76
CA ALA A 43 -0.18 13.33 -12.52
C ALA A 43 0.78 12.43 -11.73
N SER A 44 0.72 12.56 -10.40
CA SER A 44 1.51 11.72 -9.51
C SER A 44 0.67 11.17 -8.36
N ALA A 45 1.05 9.98 -7.90
CA ALA A 45 0.51 9.39 -6.68
C ALA A 45 1.64 8.86 -5.81
N ARG A 46 1.45 8.92 -4.49
CA ARG A 46 2.40 8.47 -3.49
C ARG A 46 1.74 7.44 -2.60
N THR A 47 2.40 6.32 -2.36
CA THR A 47 1.82 5.20 -1.62
C THR A 47 2.87 4.36 -0.91
N ASN A 48 2.44 3.73 0.18
CA ASN A 48 3.15 2.68 0.90
C ASN A 48 2.41 1.33 0.83
N LEU A 49 1.38 1.23 -0.02
CA LEU A 49 0.51 0.06 -0.14
C LEU A 49 0.81 -0.73 -1.42
N SER A 50 0.38 -2.00 -1.40
CA SER A 50 0.36 -2.86 -2.58
C SER A 50 -1.03 -2.87 -3.21
N PHE A 51 -1.08 -2.86 -4.54
CA PHE A 51 -2.31 -2.90 -5.32
C PHE A 51 -2.24 -4.06 -6.31
N HIS A 52 -3.27 -4.90 -6.33
CA HIS A 52 -3.45 -5.90 -7.37
C HIS A 52 -4.00 -5.26 -8.67
N TYR A 53 -4.72 -4.14 -8.55
CA TYR A 53 -5.17 -3.32 -9.66
C TYR A 53 -5.05 -1.85 -9.27
N VAL A 54 -4.38 -1.05 -10.10
CA VAL A 54 -4.10 0.37 -9.82
C VAL A 54 -5.26 1.30 -10.19
N GLY A 55 -6.33 0.75 -10.77
CA GLY A 55 -7.50 1.49 -11.22
C GLY A 55 -7.39 1.96 -12.68
N ASP A 56 -8.54 2.27 -13.27
CA ASP A 56 -8.68 2.56 -14.71
C ASP A 56 -7.82 3.75 -15.16
N TYR A 57 -7.62 4.74 -14.29
CA TYR A 57 -6.83 5.92 -14.63
C TYR A 57 -5.32 5.63 -14.71
N TRP A 58 -4.80 4.75 -13.86
CA TRP A 58 -3.36 4.49 -13.77
C TRP A 58 -2.91 3.33 -14.66
N ASN A 59 -3.82 2.43 -15.00
CA ASN A 59 -3.54 1.30 -15.88
C ASN A 59 -2.99 1.77 -17.24
N ASP A 60 -1.93 1.12 -17.71
CA ASP A 60 -1.21 1.43 -18.96
C ASP A 60 -0.70 2.88 -19.12
N ARG A 61 -0.61 3.64 -18.03
CA ARG A 61 -0.18 5.05 -18.05
C ARG A 61 1.09 5.33 -17.26
N MET A 62 1.46 4.46 -16.32
CA MET A 62 2.65 4.66 -15.50
C MET A 62 3.93 4.65 -16.34
N SER A 63 4.62 5.78 -16.37
CA SER A 63 5.82 5.98 -17.20
C SER A 63 7.10 6.16 -16.38
N CYS A 64 6.98 6.57 -15.11
CA CYS A 64 8.11 6.79 -14.20
C CYS A 64 7.73 6.41 -12.77
N VAL A 65 8.70 5.91 -12.02
CA VAL A 65 8.56 5.61 -10.59
C VAL A 65 9.80 6.06 -9.82
N ILE A 66 9.60 6.47 -8.57
CA ILE A 66 10.65 6.75 -7.60
C ILE A 66 10.42 5.86 -6.40
N VAL A 67 11.36 4.93 -6.15
CA VAL A 67 11.40 4.15 -4.91
C VAL A 67 12.05 4.99 -3.83
N VAL A 68 11.25 5.47 -2.88
CA VAL A 68 11.73 6.34 -1.77
C VAL A 68 12.35 5.49 -0.67
N SER A 69 11.73 4.35 -0.35
CA SER A 69 12.18 3.41 0.67
C SER A 69 11.59 2.02 0.44
N GLY A 70 12.25 1.02 1.03
CA GLY A 70 11.83 -0.38 0.95
C GLY A 70 12.20 -1.05 -0.37
N VAL A 71 11.77 -2.30 -0.50
CA VAL A 71 11.95 -3.10 -1.71
C VAL A 71 10.58 -3.30 -2.34
N TRP A 72 10.49 -3.00 -3.63
CA TRP A 72 9.25 -3.07 -4.40
C TRP A 72 9.40 -4.11 -5.50
N ARG A 73 8.29 -4.78 -5.81
CA ARG A 73 8.17 -5.65 -6.98
C ARG A 73 7.07 -5.11 -7.87
N PHE A 74 7.38 -4.91 -9.14
CA PHE A 74 6.44 -4.44 -10.14
C PHE A 74 6.03 -5.57 -11.06
N TYR A 75 4.76 -5.58 -11.45
CA TYR A 75 4.20 -6.55 -12.38
C TYR A 75 3.69 -5.80 -13.60
N ARG A 76 3.92 -6.38 -14.79
CA ARG A 76 3.41 -5.82 -16.04
C ARG A 76 1.89 -5.79 -16.06
N ASP A 77 1.27 -6.88 -15.59
CA ASP A 77 -0.17 -7.09 -15.70
C ASP A 77 -0.82 -7.06 -14.30
N GLU A 78 -2.12 -6.74 -14.28
CA GLU A 78 -2.94 -6.77 -13.08
C GLU A 78 -2.95 -8.14 -12.38
N TYR A 79 -3.31 -8.14 -11.10
CA TYR A 79 -3.38 -9.31 -10.22
C TYR A 79 -2.04 -10.07 -10.11
N TYR A 80 -0.93 -9.32 -10.13
CA TYR A 80 0.43 -9.83 -9.96
C TYR A 80 0.84 -10.84 -11.04
N LYS A 81 0.42 -10.59 -12.28
CA LYS A 81 0.67 -11.47 -13.43
C LYS A 81 1.76 -10.90 -14.35
N GLY A 82 2.21 -11.75 -15.25
CA GLY A 82 3.15 -11.39 -16.30
C GLY A 82 4.59 -11.19 -15.82
N PRO A 83 5.44 -10.60 -16.67
CA PRO A 83 6.80 -10.23 -16.32
C PRO A 83 6.83 -9.32 -15.09
N HIS A 84 7.84 -9.53 -14.24
CA HIS A 84 8.03 -8.74 -13.02
C HIS A 84 9.50 -8.41 -12.80
N TRP A 85 9.71 -7.36 -12.01
CA TRP A 85 10.99 -6.73 -11.72
C TRP A 85 11.02 -6.34 -10.25
#